data_AF-A0A378YWA6-F1
#
_entry.id   AF-A0A378YWA6-F1
#
_cell.length_a   1.000
_cell.length_b   1.000
_cell.length_c   1.000
_cell.angle_alpha   90.00
_cell.angle_beta   90.00
_cell.angle_gamma   90.00
#
_symmetry.space_group_name_H-M   'P 1'
#
loop_
_entity.id
_entity.type
_entity.pdbx_description
1 polymer ?
#
loop_
_entity_poly.entity_id
_entity_poly.type
_entity_poly.pdbx_seq_one_letter_code
_entity_poly.pdbx_strand_id
1 'polypeptide(L)'
;MGIRGATGLFGRRNVLRSVAAVVVTAAALAVGGGVGGAQEPAPASPVAPAAPAPVTGPMLFTLTSIPNGWLIGRTDLRPLLEVQADGRAIRRPDAADPDRSANTPPQEITGTIPQEVVTAAITETRALTTLDMGNAGVSNQSSMILDYTPQQPDQDAHVIVYDPETTDGLTEEQRANRTRFATLSEKLLDAFVADR
;
A
#
# COMPACT_ATOMS: atom_id res chain seq x y z
N MET A 1 -61.08 -18.90 -5.34
CA MET A 1 -61.61 -19.13 -6.71
C MET A 1 -60.52 -18.70 -7.69
N GLY A 2 -59.95 -19.65 -8.45
CA GLY A 2 -58.86 -19.51 -9.45
C GLY A 2 -57.44 -19.34 -8.86
N ILE A 3 -56.44 -20.24 -8.88
CA ILE A 3 -55.92 -21.36 -9.72
C ILE A 3 -54.95 -20.93 -10.86
N ARG A 4 -53.68 -21.37 -10.71
CA ARG A 4 -52.58 -21.68 -11.69
C ARG A 4 -51.94 -20.49 -12.43
N GLY A 5 -50.63 -20.46 -12.73
CA GLY A 5 -49.48 -21.38 -12.64
C GLY A 5 -48.20 -20.52 -12.82
N ALA A 6 -46.96 -20.99 -12.93
CA ALA A 6 -46.41 -22.31 -13.10
C ALA A 6 -44.97 -22.33 -12.55
N THR A 7 -44.61 -23.48 -12.01
CA THR A 7 -43.28 -23.99 -11.69
C THR A 7 -42.30 -23.91 -12.85
N GLY A 8 -41.06 -23.51 -12.56
CA GLY A 8 -39.90 -23.65 -13.44
C GLY A 8 -38.70 -24.26 -12.69
N LEU A 9 -38.83 -25.53 -12.29
CA LEU A 9 -37.68 -26.42 -12.06
C LEU A 9 -37.42 -27.15 -13.38
N PHE A 10 -36.18 -27.17 -13.87
CA PHE A 10 -35.48 -28.27 -14.54
C PHE A 10 -34.31 -27.73 -15.38
N GLY A 11 -33.09 -28.15 -15.05
CA GLY A 11 -31.92 -27.79 -15.85
C GLY A 11 -30.58 -28.23 -15.28
N ARG A 12 -30.47 -29.48 -14.81
CA ARG A 12 -29.18 -30.14 -14.61
C ARG A 12 -28.40 -30.13 -15.93
N ARG A 13 -27.16 -29.61 -15.93
CA ARG A 13 -26.09 -30.14 -16.78
C ARG A 13 -24.73 -29.90 -16.14
N ASN A 14 -24.14 -31.03 -15.73
CA ASN A 14 -22.75 -31.21 -15.37
C ASN A 14 -21.80 -30.55 -16.37
N VAL A 15 -20.79 -29.84 -15.88
CA VAL A 15 -19.44 -29.90 -16.47
C VAL A 15 -18.41 -29.94 -15.34
N LEU A 16 -18.22 -31.12 -14.76
CA LEU A 16 -16.90 -31.53 -14.29
C LEU A 16 -16.02 -31.67 -15.54
N ARG A 17 -14.91 -30.93 -15.60
CA ARG A 17 -13.72 -31.40 -16.34
C ARG A 17 -12.48 -31.15 -15.50
N SER A 18 -12.13 -32.22 -14.80
CA SER A 18 -10.84 -32.53 -14.24
C SER A 18 -9.72 -32.50 -15.30
N VAL A 19 -8.54 -32.07 -14.83
CA VAL A 19 -7.19 -32.59 -15.12
C VAL A 19 -6.61 -32.42 -16.53
N ALA A 20 -5.46 -31.76 -16.57
CA ALA A 20 -4.30 -32.27 -17.30
C ALA A 20 -3.00 -31.80 -16.61
N ALA A 21 -2.53 -32.60 -15.64
CA ALA A 21 -1.13 -32.59 -15.24
C ALA A 21 -0.33 -33.26 -16.36
N VAL A 22 0.51 -32.49 -17.04
CA VAL A 22 1.38 -33.00 -18.09
C VAL A 22 2.67 -33.49 -17.42
N VAL A 23 2.70 -34.78 -17.08
CA VAL A 23 3.92 -35.52 -16.77
C VAL A 23 4.48 -36.01 -18.10
N VAL A 24 5.50 -35.34 -18.63
CA VAL A 24 6.30 -35.89 -19.74
C VAL A 24 7.43 -36.72 -19.12
N THR A 25 7.20 -38.02 -19.00
CA THR A 25 8.27 -39.00 -18.82
C THR A 25 8.75 -39.41 -20.20
N ALA A 26 9.99 -39.07 -20.55
CA ALA A 26 10.66 -39.64 -21.71
C ALA A 26 11.97 -40.28 -21.23
N ALA A 27 11.96 -41.61 -21.13
CA ALA A 27 13.13 -42.44 -20.92
C ALA A 27 13.16 -43.52 -22.01
N ALA A 28 14.24 -43.55 -22.80
CA ALA A 28 14.91 -44.72 -23.39
C ALA A 28 16.03 -44.19 -24.33
N LEU A 29 17.31 -44.32 -23.99
CA LEU A 29 18.20 -45.49 -24.22
C LEU A 29 18.54 -45.74 -25.70
N ALA A 30 19.78 -45.45 -26.12
CA ALA A 30 20.63 -46.35 -26.93
C ALA A 30 22.08 -45.85 -27.09
N VAL A 31 22.98 -46.65 -26.51
CA VAL A 31 24.38 -47.03 -26.86
C VAL A 31 25.06 -46.43 -28.11
N GLY A 32 26.31 -46.00 -27.97
CA GLY A 32 27.30 -45.92 -29.05
C GLY A 32 28.58 -45.17 -28.65
N GLY A 33 29.74 -45.84 -28.68
CA GLY A 33 31.02 -45.30 -28.20
C GLY A 33 31.72 -44.29 -29.11
N GLY A 34 32.78 -43.65 -28.58
CA GLY A 34 33.77 -42.94 -29.38
C GLY A 34 34.35 -41.68 -28.72
N VAL A 35 35.65 -41.74 -28.40
CA VAL A 35 36.70 -40.69 -28.43
C VAL A 35 36.44 -39.33 -27.74
N GLY A 36 37.37 -38.97 -26.85
CA GLY A 36 37.37 -37.76 -26.03
C GLY A 36 37.19 -36.46 -26.80
N GLY A 37 36.27 -35.64 -26.30
CA GLY A 37 36.11 -34.22 -26.60
C GLY A 37 35.77 -33.50 -25.29
N ALA A 38 36.35 -32.33 -25.08
CA ALA A 38 36.16 -31.52 -23.90
C ALA A 38 34.67 -31.31 -23.58
N GLN A 39 34.28 -31.57 -22.33
CA GLN A 39 32.92 -31.35 -21.85
C GLN A 39 32.67 -29.84 -21.78
N GLU A 40 31.94 -29.32 -22.76
CA GLU A 40 31.40 -27.96 -22.74
C GLU A 40 30.54 -27.80 -21.47
N PRO A 41 30.77 -26.77 -20.64
CA PRO A 41 29.95 -26.56 -19.45
C PRO A 41 28.51 -26.28 -19.89
N ALA A 42 27.57 -27.08 -19.37
CA ALA A 42 26.16 -26.89 -19.61
C ALA A 42 25.75 -25.45 -19.23
N PRO A 43 24.90 -24.78 -20.03
CA PRO A 43 24.45 -23.43 -19.71
C PRO A 43 23.71 -23.44 -18.37
N ALA A 44 24.17 -22.61 -17.44
CA ALA A 44 23.52 -22.39 -16.16
C ALA A 44 22.06 -22.00 -16.41
N SER A 45 21.12 -22.72 -15.79
CA SER A 45 19.70 -22.36 -15.84
C SER A 45 19.52 -20.94 -15.30
N PRO A 46 18.73 -20.08 -15.96
CA PRO A 46 18.49 -18.73 -15.47
C PRO A 46 17.83 -18.80 -14.10
N VAL A 47 18.49 -18.24 -13.09
CA VAL A 47 17.91 -18.04 -11.75
C VAL A 47 16.76 -17.06 -11.91
N ALA A 48 15.54 -17.53 -11.65
CA ALA A 48 14.39 -16.65 -11.60
C ALA A 48 14.61 -15.58 -10.50
N PRO A 49 14.23 -14.31 -10.72
CA PRO A 49 14.31 -13.29 -9.68
C PRO A 49 13.57 -13.78 -8.44
N ALA A 50 14.20 -13.65 -7.27
CA ALA A 50 13.54 -13.94 -6.01
C ALA A 50 12.34 -12.99 -5.84
N ALA A 51 11.20 -13.53 -5.39
CA ALA A 51 10.05 -12.71 -5.06
C ALA A 51 10.43 -11.67 -3.98
N PRO A 52 9.88 -10.45 -4.02
CA PRO A 52 10.16 -9.42 -3.02
C PRO A 52 9.94 -9.95 -1.60
N ALA A 53 10.88 -9.66 -0.70
CA ALA A 53 10.75 -10.07 0.70
C ALA A 53 9.58 -9.32 1.36
N PRO A 54 8.76 -9.98 2.19
CA PRO A 54 7.64 -9.33 2.84
C PRO A 54 8.13 -8.19 3.75
N VAL A 55 7.44 -7.07 3.66
CA VAL A 55 7.57 -5.90 4.54
C VAL A 55 7.21 -6.33 5.96
N THR A 56 8.25 -6.55 6.76
CA THR A 56 8.18 -7.08 8.12
C THR A 56 9.11 -6.23 8.99
N GLY A 57 8.54 -5.53 9.97
CA GLY A 57 9.26 -4.59 10.83
C GLY A 57 8.34 -3.52 11.42
N PRO A 58 8.83 -2.72 12.39
CA PRO A 58 8.11 -1.54 12.85
C PRO A 58 8.05 -0.50 11.72
N MET A 59 6.91 0.16 11.58
CA MET A 59 6.77 1.29 10.65
C MET A 59 7.47 2.51 11.25
N LEU A 60 8.25 3.21 10.44
CA LEU A 60 8.87 4.48 10.77
C LEU A 60 7.91 5.64 10.51
N PHE A 61 7.18 5.58 9.39
CA PHE A 61 6.15 6.55 9.04
C PHE A 61 4.81 5.89 8.78
N THR A 62 3.76 6.57 9.19
CA THR A 62 2.38 6.25 8.85
C THR A 62 1.68 7.53 8.39
N LEU A 63 1.18 7.53 7.15
CA LEU A 63 0.37 8.63 6.61
C LEU A 63 -1.09 8.18 6.50
N THR A 64 -1.96 8.85 7.24
CA THR A 64 -3.40 8.54 7.28
C THR A 64 -4.19 9.75 6.82
N SER A 65 -5.14 9.54 5.91
CA SER A 65 -6.17 10.52 5.57
C SER A 65 -7.52 10.01 6.05
N ILE A 66 -8.26 10.87 6.72
CA ILE A 66 -9.60 10.62 7.24
C ILE A 66 -10.52 11.61 6.54
N PRO A 67 -11.27 11.16 5.52
CA PRO A 67 -12.30 11.96 4.89
C PRO A 67 -13.36 12.43 5.89
N ASN A 68 -14.02 13.54 5.56
CA ASN A 68 -15.12 14.07 6.35
C ASN A 68 -16.23 13.00 6.53
N GLY A 69 -16.78 12.92 7.75
CA GLY A 69 -17.87 12.01 8.12
C GLY A 69 -17.43 10.57 8.37
N TRP A 70 -16.17 10.19 8.09
CA TRP A 70 -15.71 8.81 8.27
C TRP A 70 -15.68 8.34 9.71
N LEU A 71 -15.39 9.23 10.66
CA LEU A 71 -15.40 8.88 12.09
C LEU A 71 -16.81 8.50 12.60
N ILE A 72 -17.85 8.72 11.80
CA ILE A 72 -19.22 8.31 12.08
C ILE A 72 -19.47 6.96 11.39
N GLY A 73 -19.13 5.87 12.08
CA GLY A 73 -19.57 4.51 11.70
C GLY A 73 -18.62 3.71 10.80
N ARG A 74 -17.46 4.25 10.39
CA ARG A 74 -16.38 3.44 9.80
C ARG A 74 -15.44 2.94 10.91
N THR A 75 -15.07 1.66 10.86
CA THR A 75 -14.10 1.04 11.78
C THR A 75 -12.87 0.48 11.05
N ASP A 76 -12.78 0.74 9.76
CA ASP A 76 -11.84 0.15 8.81
C ASP A 76 -10.81 1.17 8.31
N LEU A 77 -10.53 2.20 9.11
CA LEU A 77 -9.46 3.16 8.84
C LEU A 77 -8.12 2.43 8.64
N ARG A 78 -7.41 2.81 7.59
CA ARG A 78 -6.08 2.30 7.27
C ARG A 78 -5.20 3.43 6.76
N PRO A 79 -3.88 3.39 6.98
CA PRO A 79 -2.97 4.36 6.42
C PRO A 79 -2.94 4.28 4.88
N LEU A 80 -2.84 5.43 4.23
CA LEU A 80 -2.55 5.56 2.80
C LEU A 80 -1.14 5.05 2.48
N LEU A 81 -0.20 5.26 3.41
CA LEU A 81 1.20 4.88 3.25
C LEU A 81 1.78 4.48 4.60
N GLU A 82 2.53 3.39 4.62
CA GLU A 82 3.39 2.99 5.72
C GLU A 82 4.81 2.78 5.20
N VAL A 83 5.82 3.26 5.92
CA VAL A 83 7.22 3.23 5.49
C VAL A 83 8.09 2.73 6.64
N GLN A 84 8.99 1.79 6.37
CA GLN A 84 9.98 1.29 7.31
C GLN A 84 11.27 2.12 7.25
N ALA A 85 12.14 1.96 8.25
CA ALA A 85 13.40 2.69 8.33
C ALA A 85 14.39 2.40 7.19
N ASP A 86 14.26 1.24 6.54
CA ASP A 86 15.04 0.82 5.37
C ASP A 86 14.41 1.26 4.04
N GLY A 87 13.34 2.05 4.08
CA GLY A 87 12.63 2.56 2.91
C GLY A 87 11.61 1.59 2.31
N ARG A 88 11.49 0.34 2.79
CA ARG A 88 10.40 -0.54 2.34
C ARG A 88 9.05 0.03 2.78
N ALA A 89 8.05 -0.04 1.92
CA ALA A 89 6.78 0.64 2.13
C ALA A 89 5.58 -0.18 1.66
N ILE A 90 4.41 0.12 2.23
CA ILE A 90 3.10 -0.34 1.76
C ILE A 90 2.27 0.89 1.41
N ARG A 91 1.78 0.95 0.18
CA ARG A 91 0.83 1.98 -0.28
C ARG A 91 -0.56 1.39 -0.42
N ARG A 92 -1.57 2.14 0.03
CA ARG A 92 -2.98 1.79 -0.04
C ARG A 92 -3.79 2.93 -0.68
N PRO A 93 -3.86 2.98 -2.02
CA PRO A 93 -4.40 4.14 -2.74
C PRO A 93 -5.90 4.37 -2.49
N ASP A 94 -6.65 3.31 -2.17
CA ASP A 94 -8.09 3.34 -1.89
C ASP A 94 -8.42 3.35 -0.38
N ALA A 95 -7.41 3.46 0.49
CA ALA A 95 -7.64 3.42 1.94
C ALA A 95 -8.49 4.58 2.45
N ALA A 96 -8.44 5.74 1.79
CA ALA A 96 -9.25 6.92 2.08
C ALA A 96 -10.36 7.19 1.03
N ASP A 97 -10.66 6.22 0.16
CA ASP A 97 -11.71 6.38 -0.87
C ASP A 97 -13.11 6.25 -0.22
N PRO A 98 -13.93 7.32 -0.19
CA PRO A 98 -15.27 7.29 0.42
C PRO A 98 -16.21 6.25 -0.18
N ASP A 99 -15.98 5.86 -1.43
CA ASP A 99 -16.80 4.88 -2.14
C ASP A 99 -16.36 3.43 -1.88
N ARG A 100 -15.18 3.22 -1.26
CA ARG A 100 -14.75 1.88 -0.83
C ARG A 100 -15.70 1.35 0.25
N SER A 101 -16.27 0.17 -0.02
CA SER A 101 -17.05 -0.60 0.96
C SER A 101 -16.24 -0.82 2.24
N ALA A 102 -16.85 -0.53 3.40
CA ALA A 102 -16.22 -0.72 4.71
C ALA A 102 -15.83 -2.18 5.01
N ASN A 103 -16.45 -3.15 4.31
CA ASN A 103 -16.17 -4.58 4.46
C ASN A 103 -15.06 -5.08 3.52
N THR A 104 -14.57 -4.23 2.63
CA THR A 104 -13.52 -4.57 1.68
C THR A 104 -12.21 -3.98 2.18
N PRO A 105 -11.17 -4.79 2.46
CA PRO A 105 -9.87 -4.25 2.82
C PRO A 105 -9.32 -3.41 1.64
N PRO A 106 -8.60 -2.32 1.92
CA PRO A 106 -7.94 -1.56 0.86
C PRO A 106 -6.92 -2.40 0.10
N GLN A 107 -6.66 -2.03 -1.14
CA GLN A 107 -5.60 -2.60 -1.95
C GLN A 107 -4.24 -2.31 -1.30
N GLU A 108 -3.44 -3.34 -1.07
CA GLU A 108 -2.06 -3.19 -0.60
C GLU A 108 -1.08 -3.34 -1.76
N ILE A 109 -0.18 -2.37 -1.90
CA ILE A 109 0.89 -2.37 -2.89
C ILE A 109 2.20 -2.26 -2.14
N THR A 110 3.03 -3.30 -2.18
CA THR A 110 4.39 -3.26 -1.61
C THR A 110 5.32 -2.51 -2.55
N GLY A 111 6.26 -1.77 -1.99
CA GLY A 111 7.26 -1.04 -2.75
C GLY A 111 8.33 -0.46 -1.85
N THR A 112 9.01 0.56 -2.37
CA THR A 112 10.08 1.27 -1.66
C THR A 112 9.96 2.77 -1.83
N ILE A 113 10.56 3.51 -0.92
CA ILE A 113 10.82 4.95 -1.02
C ILE A 113 12.34 5.16 -0.92
N PRO A 114 12.94 5.99 -1.79
CA PRO A 114 14.36 6.29 -1.71
C PRO A 114 14.79 6.83 -0.34
N GLN A 115 15.93 6.37 0.16
CA GLN A 115 16.38 6.66 1.53
C GLN A 115 16.62 8.17 1.77
N GLU A 116 17.00 8.91 0.73
CA GLU A 116 17.14 10.36 0.76
C GLU A 116 15.80 11.06 0.98
N VAL A 117 14.70 10.51 0.47
CA VAL A 117 13.34 11.02 0.71
C VAL A 117 12.92 10.72 2.14
N VAL A 118 13.18 9.50 2.64
CA VAL A 118 12.91 9.12 4.03
C VAL A 118 13.67 10.05 4.99
N THR A 119 14.96 10.27 4.76
CA THR A 119 15.80 11.12 5.62
C THR A 119 15.33 12.58 5.62
N ALA A 120 14.96 13.11 4.45
CA ALA A 120 14.38 14.45 4.33
C ALA A 120 13.03 14.54 5.08
N ALA A 121 12.19 13.51 4.98
CA ALA A 121 10.90 13.46 5.65
C ALA A 121 11.04 13.45 7.18
N ILE A 122 12.05 12.78 7.73
CA ILE A 122 12.33 12.80 9.18
C ILE A 122 12.61 14.23 9.64
N THR A 123 13.47 14.93 8.90
CA THR A 123 13.87 16.30 9.24
C THR A 123 12.67 17.24 9.16
N GLU A 124 11.90 17.16 8.08
CA GLU A 124 10.74 18.03 7.87
C GLU A 124 9.63 17.73 8.88
N THR A 125 9.30 16.47 9.15
CA THR A 125 8.26 16.10 10.13
C THR A 125 8.58 16.67 11.51
N ARG A 126 9.83 16.53 11.97
CA ARG A 126 10.28 17.11 13.25
C ARG A 126 10.24 18.63 13.25
N ALA A 127 10.49 19.28 12.11
CA ALA A 127 10.36 20.73 12.02
C ALA A 127 8.88 21.15 12.14
N LEU A 128 7.98 20.43 11.48
CA LEU A 128 6.55 20.73 11.45
C LEU A 128 5.84 20.56 12.81
N THR A 129 6.31 19.69 13.71
CA THR A 129 5.67 19.50 15.03
C THR A 129 5.72 20.72 15.95
N THR A 130 6.60 21.67 15.65
CA THR A 130 6.75 22.90 16.44
C THR A 130 5.95 24.07 15.87
N LEU A 131 5.27 23.87 14.73
CA LEU A 131 4.58 24.91 14.00
C LEU A 131 3.07 24.88 14.27
N ASP A 132 2.48 26.06 14.33
CA ASP A 132 1.03 26.18 14.38
C ASP A 132 0.43 25.95 12.98
N MET A 133 -0.39 24.92 12.87
CA MET A 133 -1.14 24.59 11.65
C MET A 133 -2.48 25.33 11.58
N GLY A 134 -2.86 26.01 12.66
CA GLY A 134 -4.16 26.63 12.83
C GLY A 134 -5.31 25.62 12.88
N ASN A 135 -6.50 26.15 13.15
CA ASN A 135 -7.74 25.41 13.04
C ASN A 135 -8.67 26.22 12.15
N ALA A 136 -8.95 25.71 10.96
CA ALA A 136 -9.89 26.37 10.06
C ALA A 136 -11.29 26.30 10.69
N GLY A 137 -12.03 27.41 10.65
CA GLY A 137 -13.34 27.49 11.30
C GLY A 137 -14.43 26.72 10.56
N VAL A 138 -14.44 25.38 10.62
CA VAL A 138 -15.59 24.55 10.17
C VAL A 138 -15.68 23.23 10.95
N SER A 139 -16.90 22.68 11.00
CA SER A 139 -17.41 21.74 11.99
C SER A 139 -17.53 20.29 11.53
N ASN A 140 -16.83 19.87 10.48
CA ASN A 140 -17.00 18.54 9.88
C ASN A 140 -15.67 18.02 9.33
N GLN A 141 -14.99 17.30 10.23
CA GLN A 141 -13.53 17.23 10.38
C GLN A 141 -12.92 16.13 9.53
N SER A 142 -12.56 16.48 8.30
CA SER A 142 -11.51 15.71 7.62
C SER A 142 -10.18 15.93 8.34
N SER A 143 -9.27 14.96 8.28
CA SER A 143 -7.94 15.15 8.85
C SER A 143 -6.90 14.37 8.07
N MET A 144 -5.69 14.92 8.00
CA MET A 144 -4.53 14.20 7.51
C MET A 144 -3.48 14.16 8.62
N ILE A 145 -2.94 12.96 8.84
CA ILE A 145 -2.08 12.62 9.97
C ILE A 145 -0.80 12.02 9.42
N LEU A 146 0.34 12.56 9.83
CA LEU A 146 1.65 11.95 9.62
C LEU A 146 2.25 11.62 10.97
N ASP A 147 2.40 10.32 11.23
CA ASP A 147 3.08 9.80 12.41
C ASP A 147 4.49 9.39 12.02
N TYR A 148 5.48 9.87 12.78
CA TYR A 148 6.86 9.43 12.75
C TYR A 148 7.18 8.73 14.07
N THR A 149 7.48 7.44 13.99
CA THR A 149 7.67 6.54 15.14
C THR A 149 9.01 5.81 15.04
N PRO A 150 10.13 6.48 15.39
CA PRO A 150 11.44 5.86 15.42
C PRO A 150 11.54 4.78 16.50
N GLN A 151 12.62 4.00 16.47
CA GLN A 151 12.86 2.96 17.47
C GLN A 151 12.99 3.51 18.91
N GLN A 152 13.38 4.78 19.05
CA GLN A 152 13.44 5.48 20.33
C GLN A 152 12.14 6.29 20.51
N PRO A 153 11.19 5.84 21.35
CA PRO A 153 9.83 6.41 21.39
C PRO A 153 9.77 7.83 21.96
N ASP A 154 10.80 8.29 22.68
CA ASP A 154 10.93 9.67 23.14
C ASP A 154 11.16 10.68 21.99
N GLN A 155 11.29 10.17 20.77
CA GLN A 155 11.51 10.97 19.56
C GLN A 155 10.33 10.90 18.58
N ASP A 156 9.20 10.33 19.02
CA ASP A 156 7.97 10.28 18.25
C ASP A 156 7.53 11.71 17.88
N ALA A 157 7.07 11.87 16.64
CA ALA A 157 6.57 13.13 16.13
C ALA A 157 5.23 12.88 15.42
N HIS A 158 4.20 13.62 15.82
CA HIS A 158 2.86 13.50 15.27
C HIS A 158 2.44 14.86 14.72
N VAL A 159 2.11 14.90 13.44
CA VAL A 159 1.58 16.10 12.79
C VAL A 159 0.18 15.82 12.30
N ILE A 160 -0.79 16.59 12.79
CA ILE A 160 -2.20 16.48 12.42
C ILE A 160 -2.64 17.79 11.81
N VAL A 161 -3.17 17.73 10.60
CA VAL A 161 -3.85 18.86 9.96
C VAL A 161 -5.33 18.54 9.86
N TYR A 162 -6.14 19.27 10.62
CA TYR A 162 -7.59 19.23 10.54
C TYR A 162 -8.06 20.06 9.36
N ASP A 163 -8.97 19.53 8.55
CA ASP A 163 -9.51 20.15 7.34
C ASP A 163 -8.42 20.71 6.42
N PRO A 164 -7.54 19.83 5.89
CA PRO A 164 -6.34 20.24 5.14
C PRO A 164 -6.67 21.10 3.91
N GLU A 165 -7.84 20.93 3.30
CA GLU A 165 -8.29 21.69 2.13
C GLU A 165 -8.81 23.11 2.45
N THR A 166 -9.15 23.39 3.71
CA THR A 166 -9.77 24.68 4.09
C THR A 166 -8.72 25.66 4.58
N THR A 167 -8.66 26.86 4.01
CA THR A 167 -7.69 27.90 4.42
C THR A 167 -8.32 29.17 5.00
N ASP A 168 -9.64 29.22 5.04
CA ASP A 168 -10.40 30.33 5.59
C ASP A 168 -10.14 30.49 7.09
N GLY A 169 -9.92 31.74 7.52
CA GLY A 169 -9.63 32.07 8.91
C GLY A 169 -8.18 31.80 9.35
N LEU A 170 -7.33 31.24 8.48
CA LEU A 170 -5.92 31.03 8.80
C LEU A 170 -5.08 32.29 8.59
N THR A 171 -3.98 32.41 9.33
CA THR A 171 -2.92 33.38 9.04
C THR A 171 -2.10 32.97 7.82
N GLU A 172 -1.28 33.88 7.29
CA GLU A 172 -0.36 33.56 6.19
C GLU A 172 0.67 32.50 6.60
N GLU A 173 1.19 32.59 7.82
CA GLU A 173 2.13 31.61 8.39
C GLU A 173 1.49 30.23 8.52
N GLN A 174 0.26 30.12 9.05
CA GLN A 174 -0.46 28.85 9.16
C GLN A 174 -0.72 28.22 7.78
N ARG A 175 -1.08 29.02 6.77
CA ARG A 175 -1.21 28.55 5.39
C ARG A 175 0.13 28.01 4.86
N ALA A 176 1.23 28.72 5.09
CA ALA A 176 2.56 28.27 4.67
C ALA A 176 2.97 26.95 5.35
N ASN A 177 2.71 26.80 6.65
CA ASN A 177 2.99 25.58 7.39
C ASN A 177 2.18 24.39 6.86
N ARG A 178 0.90 24.59 6.55
CA ARG A 178 0.03 23.58 5.94
C ARG A 178 0.48 23.20 4.53
N THR A 179 0.93 24.17 3.73
CA THR A 179 1.53 23.88 2.41
C THR A 179 2.76 22.99 2.56
N ARG A 180 3.64 23.25 3.54
CA ARG A 180 4.81 22.38 3.79
C ARG A 180 4.40 20.96 4.15
N PHE A 181 3.39 20.80 5.00
CA PHE A 181 2.84 19.48 5.34
C PHE A 181 2.24 18.75 4.12
N ALA A 182 1.47 19.45 3.29
CA ALA A 182 0.90 18.89 2.07
C ALA A 182 2.02 18.45 1.10
N THR A 183 3.01 19.32 0.86
CA THR A 183 4.16 19.00 0.02
C THR A 183 4.96 17.80 0.54
N LEU A 184 5.16 17.69 1.86
CA LEU A 184 5.82 16.52 2.45
C LEU A 184 5.02 15.24 2.19
N SER A 185 3.71 15.29 2.40
CA SER A 185 2.81 14.15 2.22
C SER A 185 2.77 13.67 0.76
N GLU A 186 2.64 14.61 -0.18
CA GLU A 186 2.70 14.35 -1.63
C GLU A 186 4.05 13.75 -2.00
N LYS A 187 5.16 14.34 -1.52
CA LYS A 187 6.51 13.84 -1.80
C LYS A 187 6.70 12.38 -1.34
N LEU A 188 6.15 12.00 -0.18
CA LEU A 188 6.20 10.61 0.29
C LEU A 188 5.39 9.67 -0.61
N LEU A 189 4.20 10.08 -1.03
CA LEU A 189 3.33 9.29 -1.90
C LEU A 189 3.90 9.16 -3.33
N ASP A 190 4.47 10.23 -3.87
CA ASP A 190 5.03 10.27 -5.23
C ASP A 190 6.38 9.56 -5.34
N ALA A 191 7.17 9.56 -4.25
CA ALA A 191 8.44 8.85 -4.21
C ALA A 191 8.28 7.32 -4.06
N PHE A 192 7.06 6.84 -3.82
CA PHE A 192 6.78 5.41 -3.74
C PHE A 192 6.97 4.73 -5.11
N VAL A 193 7.80 3.69 -5.12
CA VAL A 193 8.04 2.83 -6.29
C VAL A 193 7.56 1.42 -5.96
N ALA A 194 6.52 0.97 -6.67
CA ALA A 194 5.99 -0.38 -6.51
C ALA A 194 7.03 -1.45 -6.88
N ASP A 195 7.04 -2.55 -6.11
CA ASP A 195 7.81 -3.74 -6.46
C ASP A 195 7.25 -4.34 -7.76
N ARG A 196 8.14 -4.85 -8.62
CA ARG A 196 7.79 -5.47 -9.91
C ARG A 196 7.64 -6.98 -9.81
#